data_AF-A0A377TWH9-F1
#
_entry.id   AF-A0A377TWH9-F1
#
_cell.length_a   1.000
_cell.length_b   1.000
_cell.length_c   1.000
_cell.angle_alpha   90.00
_cell.angle_beta   90.00
_cell.angle_gamma   90.00
#
_symmetry.space_group_name_H-M   'P 1'
#
loop_
_entity.id
_entity.type
_entity.pdbx_description
1 polymer ?
#
loop_
_entity_poly.entity_id
_entity_poly.type
_entity_poly.pdbx_seq_one_letter_code
_entity_poly.pdbx_strand_id
1 'polypeptide(L)'
;MSTLNPILAGSAQSVEAYQQVIEQTSQAVVQWLKQPEMYQGKSVDELRERISLEFNEQGLGNQAAIDRAIEYFLKDSLSVHHPQCVAHLHCPSLVISQAAEVLINATNQSMDSWDQSPSATIIEMKLIEWLRARVGFPAGDAASSPAAAPRAT
;
A
#
# COMPACT_ATOMS: atom_id res chain seq x y z
N MET A 1 -0.27 -17.44 19.16
CA MET A 1 -0.15 -16.23 18.33
C MET A 1 0.77 -15.26 19.06
N SER A 2 1.69 -14.60 18.37
CA SER A 2 2.59 -13.63 18.99
C SER A 2 1.77 -12.49 19.62
N THR A 3 2.05 -12.15 20.87
CA THR A 3 1.44 -10.99 21.53
C THR A 3 2.01 -9.67 21.00
N LEU A 4 3.18 -9.73 20.33
CA LEU A 4 3.90 -8.56 19.83
C LEU A 4 3.37 -8.10 18.45
N ASN A 5 2.84 -9.02 17.64
CA ASN A 5 2.36 -8.76 16.29
C ASN A 5 1.02 -9.50 16.07
N PRO A 6 -0.13 -8.91 16.48
CA PRO A 6 -1.42 -9.53 16.26
C PRO A 6 -1.75 -9.56 14.75
N ILE A 7 -2.37 -10.66 14.31
CA ILE A 7 -2.98 -10.74 12.97
C ILE A 7 -4.20 -9.82 12.97
N LEU A 8 -4.40 -9.07 11.88
CA LEU A 8 -5.58 -8.23 11.69
C LEU A 8 -6.87 -9.05 11.85
N ALA A 9 -7.64 -8.75 12.89
CA ALA A 9 -8.86 -9.44 13.26
C ALA A 9 -9.81 -8.49 14.00
N GLY A 10 -11.08 -8.90 14.16
CA GLY A 10 -12.09 -8.14 14.91
C GLY A 10 -11.93 -8.17 16.44
N SER A 11 -10.85 -8.75 16.97
CA SER A 11 -10.59 -8.76 18.41
C SER A 11 -10.15 -7.38 18.89
N ALA A 12 -10.50 -7.01 20.13
CA ALA A 12 -10.16 -5.69 20.69
C ALA A 12 -8.66 -5.38 20.60
N GLN A 13 -7.82 -6.36 20.95
CA GLN A 13 -6.35 -6.24 20.87
C GLN A 13 -5.87 -5.96 19.43
N SER A 14 -6.41 -6.67 18.44
CA SER A 14 -5.99 -6.46 17.05
C SER A 14 -6.48 -5.13 16.50
N VAL A 15 -7.70 -4.72 16.83
CA VAL A 15 -8.26 -3.44 16.39
C VAL A 15 -7.47 -2.27 16.97
N GLU A 16 -7.14 -2.34 18.27
CA GLU A 16 -6.31 -1.34 18.93
C GLU A 16 -4.92 -1.26 18.30
N ALA A 17 -4.25 -2.40 18.10
CA ALA A 17 -2.95 -2.44 17.47
C ALA A 17 -2.97 -1.87 16.03
N TYR A 18 -4.00 -2.21 15.24
CA TYR A 18 -4.17 -1.67 13.88
C TYR A 18 -4.35 -0.15 13.90
N GLN A 19 -5.22 0.37 14.76
CA GLN A 19 -5.46 1.81 14.88
C GLN A 19 -4.20 2.57 15.28
N GLN A 20 -3.47 2.07 16.27
CA GLN A 20 -2.21 2.68 16.72
C GLN A 20 -1.17 2.75 15.60
N VAL A 21 -0.97 1.63 14.89
CA VAL A 21 0.01 1.52 13.80
C VAL A 21 -0.34 2.44 12.63
N ILE A 22 -1.61 2.46 12.21
CA ILE A 22 -2.06 3.30 11.10
C ILE A 22 -1.96 4.78 11.44
N GLU A 23 -2.34 5.17 12.67
CA GLU A 23 -2.22 6.55 13.13
C GLU A 23 -0.76 7.02 13.17
N GLN A 24 0.13 6.22 13.78
CA GLN A 24 1.57 6.53 13.82
C GLN A 24 2.14 6.68 12.41
N THR A 25 1.81 5.76 11.51
CA THR A 25 2.30 5.77 10.13
C THR A 25 1.79 6.99 9.36
N SER A 26 0.50 7.32 9.52
CA SER A 26 -0.14 8.50 8.92
C SER A 26 0.55 9.79 9.38
N GLN A 27 0.79 9.93 10.68
CA GLN A 27 1.50 11.08 11.24
C GLN A 27 2.92 11.19 10.69
N ALA A 28 3.65 10.08 10.57
CA ALA A 28 4.99 10.07 10.00
C ALA A 28 5.02 10.53 8.53
N VAL A 29 4.06 10.06 7.71
CA VAL A 29 3.91 10.52 6.32
C VAL A 29 3.61 12.02 6.27
N VAL A 30 2.73 12.54 7.13
CA VAL A 30 2.44 13.98 7.21
C VAL A 30 3.70 14.79 7.55
N GLN A 31 4.55 14.31 8.45
CA GLN A 31 5.81 15.00 8.75
C GLN A 31 6.81 14.91 7.61
N TRP A 32 6.92 13.76 6.96
CA TRP A 32 7.79 13.58 5.80
C TRP A 32 7.39 14.47 4.63
N LEU A 33 6.10 14.59 4.32
CA LEU A 33 5.59 15.48 3.26
C LEU A 33 5.90 16.96 3.50
N LYS A 34 6.19 17.37 4.74
CA LYS A 34 6.58 18.75 5.09
C LYS A 34 8.07 19.01 4.96
N GLN A 35 8.88 17.99 4.68
CA GLN A 35 10.32 18.17 4.48
C GLN A 35 10.55 19.02 3.22
N PRO A 36 11.44 20.04 3.29
CA PRO A 36 11.69 20.91 2.16
C PRO A 36 12.56 20.24 1.09
N GLU A 37 13.34 19.23 1.44
CA GLU A 37 14.18 18.51 0.48
C GLU A 37 13.40 17.43 -0.26
N MET A 38 13.62 17.32 -1.58
CA MET A 38 13.13 16.21 -2.40
C MET A 38 13.78 14.87 -2.01
N TYR A 39 15.05 14.92 -1.61
CA TYR A 39 15.84 13.78 -1.16
C TYR A 39 16.95 14.27 -0.24
N GLN A 40 17.29 13.49 0.79
CA GLN A 40 18.34 13.84 1.77
C GLN A 40 19.76 13.79 1.18
N GLY A 41 19.92 13.38 -0.08
CA GLY A 41 21.19 13.49 -0.83
C GLY A 41 22.25 12.45 -0.46
N LYS A 42 21.90 11.42 0.33
CA LYS A 42 22.82 10.34 0.70
C LYS A 42 23.30 9.57 -0.53
N SER A 43 24.54 9.17 -0.49
CA SER A 43 25.11 8.21 -1.44
C SER A 43 24.61 6.79 -1.15
N VAL A 44 24.79 5.90 -2.12
CA VAL A 44 24.46 4.48 -1.98
C VAL A 44 25.24 3.85 -0.81
N ASP A 45 26.51 4.22 -0.63
CA ASP A 45 27.35 3.63 0.41
C ASP A 45 26.93 4.12 1.80
N GLU A 46 26.58 5.41 1.95
CA GLU A 46 26.00 5.92 3.20
C GLU A 46 24.68 5.22 3.55
N LEU A 47 23.81 4.95 2.57
CA LEU A 47 22.57 4.20 2.80
C LEU A 47 22.85 2.75 3.20
N ARG A 48 23.80 2.07 2.54
CA ARG A 48 24.17 0.68 2.85
C ARG A 48 24.72 0.54 4.26
N GLU A 49 25.58 1.46 4.69
CA GLU A 49 26.15 1.44 6.04
C GLU A 49 25.11 1.74 7.10
N ARG A 50 24.19 2.67 6.80
CA ARG A 50 23.15 3.12 7.73
C ARG A 50 22.01 2.12 7.90
N ILE A 51 21.57 1.46 6.83
CA ILE A 51 20.44 0.53 6.84
C ILE A 51 20.93 -0.85 7.31
N SER A 52 20.90 -1.06 8.62
CA SER A 52 21.18 -2.37 9.23
C SER A 52 19.88 -3.06 9.64
N LEU A 53 19.59 -4.21 9.04
CA LEU A 53 18.39 -5.00 9.33
C LEU A 53 18.80 -6.32 9.99
N GLU A 54 18.41 -6.51 11.25
CA GLU A 54 18.62 -7.73 12.01
C GLU A 54 17.32 -8.51 12.11
N PHE A 55 17.28 -9.69 11.52
CA PHE A 55 16.11 -10.55 11.51
C PHE A 55 16.25 -11.65 12.55
N ASN A 56 15.23 -11.83 13.38
CA ASN A 56 15.16 -12.90 14.39
C ASN A 56 13.72 -13.44 14.49
N GLU A 57 13.56 -14.57 15.16
CA GLU A 57 12.26 -15.26 15.29
C GLU A 57 11.25 -14.47 16.15
N GLN A 58 11.72 -13.59 17.03
CA GLN A 58 10.87 -12.79 17.92
C GLN A 58 10.26 -11.58 17.20
N GLY A 59 10.93 -11.08 16.17
CA GLY A 59 10.61 -9.82 15.50
C GLY A 59 10.89 -8.60 16.38
N LEU A 60 10.55 -7.41 15.88
CA LEU A 60 10.77 -6.13 16.57
C LEU A 60 9.54 -5.62 17.33
N GLY A 61 8.35 -6.17 17.06
CA GLY A 61 7.08 -5.57 17.47
C GLY A 61 6.71 -4.38 16.58
N ASN A 62 5.41 -4.08 16.51
CA ASN A 62 4.86 -3.05 15.61
C ASN A 62 5.54 -1.67 15.76
N GLN A 63 5.63 -1.15 16.99
CA GLN A 63 6.17 0.20 17.27
C GLN A 63 7.60 0.36 16.77
N ALA A 64 8.51 -0.53 17.21
CA ALA A 64 9.92 -0.46 16.82
C ALA A 64 10.13 -0.74 15.33
N ALA A 65 9.31 -1.60 14.73
CA ALA A 65 9.35 -1.85 13.29
C ALA A 65 8.98 -0.58 12.49
N ILE A 66 7.94 0.14 12.90
CA ILE A 66 7.52 1.40 12.25
C ILE A 66 8.57 2.48 12.47
N ASP A 67 9.09 2.65 13.68
CA ASP A 67 10.14 3.64 13.96
C ASP A 67 11.38 3.39 13.09
N ARG A 68 11.77 2.12 12.92
CA ARG A 68 12.86 1.74 12.01
C ARG A 68 12.52 2.04 10.55
N ALA A 69 11.31 1.72 10.11
CA ALA A 69 10.86 2.02 8.75
C ALA A 69 10.85 3.53 8.47
N ILE A 70 10.45 4.35 9.44
CA ILE A 70 10.49 5.81 9.31
C ILE A 70 11.94 6.28 9.16
N GLU A 71 12.85 5.81 10.03
CA GLU A 71 14.23 6.30 10.08
C GLU A 71 15.11 5.82 8.91
N TYR A 72 14.85 4.61 8.41
CA TYR A 72 15.67 3.98 7.36
C TYR A 72 15.08 4.04 5.97
N PHE A 73 13.76 4.02 5.86
CA PHE A 73 13.09 4.05 4.57
C PHE A 73 12.48 5.43 4.31
N LEU A 74 11.51 5.87 5.12
CA LEU A 74 10.72 7.07 4.81
C LEU A 74 11.58 8.34 4.74
N LYS A 75 12.45 8.56 5.74
CA LYS A 75 13.32 9.73 5.84
C LYS A 75 14.22 9.93 4.62
N ASP A 76 14.75 8.84 4.08
CA ASP A 76 15.68 8.84 2.96
C ASP A 76 14.99 8.43 1.64
N SER A 77 13.65 8.50 1.58
CA SER A 77 12.89 8.26 0.34
C SER A 77 12.84 9.50 -0.55
N LEU A 78 12.88 9.29 -1.85
CA LEU A 78 12.63 10.34 -2.85
C LEU A 78 11.17 10.81 -2.77
N SER A 79 10.96 12.09 -2.52
CA SER A 79 9.62 12.69 -2.50
C SER A 79 9.17 13.05 -3.92
N VAL A 80 8.37 12.17 -4.52
CA VAL A 80 7.74 12.42 -5.83
C VAL A 80 6.73 13.55 -5.81
N HIS A 81 6.20 13.89 -4.62
CA HIS A 81 5.26 14.99 -4.42
C HIS A 81 5.96 16.36 -4.36
N HIS A 82 7.29 16.39 -4.27
CA HIS A 82 8.05 17.63 -4.26
C HIS A 82 8.03 18.30 -5.66
N PRO A 83 7.80 19.63 -5.78
CA PRO A 83 7.65 20.31 -7.08
C PRO A 83 8.85 20.19 -8.02
N GLN A 84 10.04 19.92 -7.48
CA GLN A 84 11.27 19.74 -8.26
C GLN A 84 11.52 18.28 -8.69
N CYS A 85 10.67 17.32 -8.28
CA CYS A 85 10.79 15.93 -8.69
C CYS A 85 10.19 15.72 -10.10
N VAL A 86 10.95 16.08 -11.14
CA VAL A 86 10.47 16.12 -12.53
C VAL A 86 11.28 15.25 -13.50
N ALA A 87 12.06 14.29 -12.99
CA ALA A 87 13.02 13.53 -13.79
C ALA A 87 12.39 12.39 -14.62
N HIS A 88 11.37 11.71 -14.09
CA HIS A 88 10.86 10.46 -14.64
C HIS A 88 9.33 10.43 -14.68
N LEU A 89 8.76 9.46 -15.41
CA LEU A 89 7.33 9.14 -15.40
C LEU A 89 6.92 8.43 -14.09
N HIS A 90 7.31 9.01 -12.96
CA HIS A 90 6.97 8.59 -11.62
C HIS A 90 6.13 9.70 -11.00
N CYS A 91 4.81 9.56 -11.09
CA CYS A 91 3.89 10.62 -10.71
C CYS A 91 3.66 10.67 -9.19
N PRO A 92 3.34 11.85 -8.65
CA PRO A 92 2.72 11.96 -7.33
C PRO A 92 1.42 11.16 -7.28
N SER A 93 1.20 10.43 -6.19
CA SER A 93 -0.04 9.69 -5.94
C SER A 93 -1.18 10.62 -5.51
N LEU A 94 -2.42 10.24 -5.84
CA LEU A 94 -3.62 10.94 -5.36
C LEU A 94 -3.92 10.55 -3.91
N VAL A 95 -4.40 11.50 -3.09
CA VAL A 95 -4.79 11.20 -1.69
C VAL A 95 -5.84 10.07 -1.63
N ILE A 96 -6.82 10.08 -2.55
CA ILE A 96 -7.83 9.03 -2.58
C ILE A 96 -7.27 7.66 -2.97
N SER A 97 -6.17 7.61 -3.74
CA SER A 97 -5.53 6.33 -4.07
C SER A 97 -4.81 5.75 -2.86
N GLN A 98 -4.26 6.59 -1.96
CA GLN A 98 -3.70 6.13 -0.69
C GLN A 98 -4.77 5.48 0.20
N ALA A 99 -5.97 6.06 0.26
CA ALA A 99 -7.09 5.47 1.00
C ALA A 99 -7.54 4.13 0.40
N ALA A 100 -7.53 4.00 -0.93
CA ALA A 100 -7.81 2.74 -1.61
C ALA A 100 -6.81 1.64 -1.22
N GLU A 101 -5.51 1.95 -1.14
CA GLU A 101 -4.47 1.00 -0.72
C GLU A 101 -4.67 0.49 0.72
N VAL A 102 -5.17 1.34 1.64
CA VAL A 102 -5.53 0.88 2.99
C VAL A 102 -6.61 -0.19 2.94
N LEU A 103 -7.65 0.01 2.12
CA LEU A 103 -8.74 -0.96 1.97
C LEU A 103 -8.28 -2.24 1.25
N ILE A 104 -7.47 -2.11 0.20
CA ILE A 104 -6.91 -3.24 -0.56
C ILE A 104 -6.05 -4.10 0.36
N ASN A 105 -5.12 -3.50 1.11
CA ASN A 105 -4.23 -4.24 2.01
C ASN A 105 -5.00 -4.88 3.18
N ALA A 106 -5.96 -4.16 3.78
CA ALA A 106 -6.74 -4.69 4.90
C ALA A 106 -7.64 -5.87 4.50
N THR A 107 -8.15 -5.87 3.27
CA THR A 107 -9.05 -6.93 2.77
C THR A 107 -8.32 -8.07 2.07
N ASN A 108 -7.10 -7.82 1.55
CA ASN A 108 -6.22 -8.79 0.92
C ASN A 108 -6.95 -9.74 -0.05
N GLN A 109 -7.82 -9.17 -0.89
CA GLN A 109 -8.65 -9.94 -1.83
C GLN A 109 -7.80 -10.46 -3.00
N SER A 110 -8.03 -11.72 -3.39
CA SER A 110 -7.33 -12.33 -4.53
C SER A 110 -8.21 -12.32 -5.77
N MET A 111 -7.70 -11.73 -6.86
CA MET A 111 -8.44 -11.51 -8.12
C MET A 111 -8.48 -12.75 -9.05
N ASP A 112 -7.97 -13.88 -8.58
CA ASP A 112 -7.90 -15.15 -9.33
C ASP A 112 -9.25 -15.85 -9.46
N SER A 113 -10.10 -15.75 -8.44
CA SER A 113 -11.43 -16.37 -8.42
C SER A 113 -12.49 -15.53 -7.70
N TRP A 114 -13.74 -15.71 -8.14
CA TRP A 114 -14.91 -14.98 -7.64
C TRP A 114 -15.10 -15.09 -6.12
N ASP A 115 -14.90 -16.28 -5.56
CA ASP A 115 -15.07 -16.56 -4.13
C ASP A 115 -13.98 -15.94 -3.25
N GLN A 116 -12.88 -15.45 -3.83
CA GLN A 116 -11.80 -14.76 -3.13
C GLN A 116 -11.86 -13.22 -3.27
N SER A 117 -12.70 -12.70 -4.17
CA SER A 117 -12.78 -11.26 -4.48
C SER A 117 -14.13 -10.81 -5.09
N PRO A 118 -15.28 -11.13 -4.49
CA PRO A 118 -16.59 -11.00 -5.15
C PRO A 118 -16.89 -9.54 -5.55
N SER A 119 -16.80 -8.60 -4.60
CA SER A 119 -17.06 -7.18 -4.87
C SER A 119 -15.97 -6.55 -5.72
N ALA A 120 -14.70 -6.89 -5.47
CA ALA A 120 -13.56 -6.34 -6.21
C ALA A 120 -13.59 -6.77 -7.68
N THR A 121 -13.98 -8.01 -7.99
CA THR A 121 -14.15 -8.53 -9.35
C THR A 121 -15.16 -7.68 -10.12
N ILE A 122 -16.33 -7.39 -9.54
CA ILE A 122 -17.34 -6.54 -10.21
C ILE A 122 -16.83 -5.11 -10.42
N ILE A 123 -16.10 -4.55 -9.46
CA ILE A 123 -15.49 -3.22 -9.60
C ILE A 123 -14.47 -3.21 -10.75
N GLU A 124 -13.59 -4.21 -10.83
CA GLU A 124 -12.62 -4.34 -11.91
C GLU A 124 -13.32 -4.44 -13.28
N MET A 125 -14.32 -5.31 -13.41
CA MET A 125 -15.08 -5.47 -14.65
C MET A 125 -15.70 -4.14 -15.10
N LYS A 126 -16.34 -3.40 -14.19
CA LYS A 126 -16.94 -2.10 -14.50
C LYS A 126 -15.90 -1.05 -14.92
N LEU A 127 -14.73 -1.05 -14.29
CA LEU A 127 -13.64 -0.15 -14.65
C LEU A 127 -13.10 -0.48 -16.05
N ILE A 128 -12.89 -1.77 -16.34
CA ILE A 128 -12.46 -2.25 -17.66
C ILE A 128 -13.49 -1.85 -18.73
N GLU A 129 -14.77 -2.13 -18.52
CA GLU A 129 -15.85 -1.74 -19.43
C GLU A 129 -15.83 -0.23 -19.71
N TRP A 130 -15.67 0.57 -18.66
CA TRP A 130 -15.56 2.02 -18.79
C TRP A 130 -14.33 2.44 -19.59
N LEU A 131 -13.15 1.85 -19.33
CA LEU A 131 -11.92 2.13 -20.08
C LEU A 131 -12.03 1.74 -21.56
N ARG A 132 -12.63 0.59 -21.86
CA ARG A 132 -12.88 0.15 -23.24
C ARG A 132 -13.75 1.15 -23.99
N ALA A 133 -14.81 1.63 -23.36
CA ALA A 133 -15.69 2.65 -23.94
C ALA A 133 -14.94 3.96 -24.22
N ARG A 134 -14.00 4.36 -23.34
CA ARG A 134 -13.16 5.57 -23.54
C ARG A 134 -12.23 5.45 -24.74
N VAL A 135 -11.70 4.26 -25.01
CA VAL A 135 -10.82 3.99 -26.15
C VAL A 135 -11.60 3.74 -27.45
N GLY A 136 -12.91 3.50 -27.35
CA GLY A 136 -13.78 3.22 -28.51
C GLY A 136 -13.80 1.76 -28.94
N PHE A 137 -13.45 0.83 -28.04
CA PHE A 137 -13.55 -0.60 -28.33
C PHE A 137 -15.00 -1.08 -28.27
N PRO A 138 -15.38 -2.07 -29.12
CA PRO A 138 -16.68 -2.70 -29.03
C PRO A 138 -16.85 -3.45 -27.70
N ALA A 139 -18.10 -3.77 -27.36
CA ALA A 139 -18.41 -4.64 -26.23
C ALA A 139 -17.70 -5.99 -26.38
N GLY A 140 -17.22 -6.54 -25.27
CA GLY A 140 -16.52 -7.82 -25.23
C GLY A 140 -15.65 -7.94 -24.00
N ASP A 141 -15.14 -9.14 -23.77
CA ASP A 141 -14.40 -9.46 -22.56
C ASP A 141 -12.96 -8.96 -22.63
N ALA A 142 -12.39 -8.59 -21.47
CA ALA A 142 -10.96 -8.42 -21.30
C ALA A 142 -10.42 -9.65 -20.54
N ALA A 143 -9.25 -10.12 -20.92
CA ALA A 143 -8.70 -11.42 -20.48
C ALA A 143 -8.18 -11.47 -19.03
N SER A 144 -8.68 -10.64 -18.10
CA SER A 144 -8.16 -10.60 -16.71
C SER A 144 -8.89 -11.48 -15.70
N SER A 145 -9.93 -12.25 -16.07
CA SER A 145 -10.49 -13.21 -15.12
C SER A 145 -11.09 -14.46 -15.77
N PRO A 146 -10.68 -15.69 -15.34
CA PRO A 146 -11.43 -16.92 -15.63
C PRO A 146 -12.71 -17.03 -14.79
N ALA A 147 -13.02 -16.05 -13.95
CA ALA A 147 -14.21 -16.02 -13.12
C ALA A 147 -15.47 -15.69 -13.94
N ALA A 148 -15.91 -16.63 -14.76
CA ALA A 148 -17.33 -16.79 -15.02
C ALA A 148 -18.00 -17.02 -13.66
N ALA A 149 -18.55 -15.96 -13.06
CA ALA A 149 -19.38 -16.08 -11.87
C ALA A 149 -20.43 -17.18 -12.16
N PRO A 150 -20.59 -18.21 -11.30
CA PRO A 150 -21.70 -19.12 -11.48
C PRO A 150 -22.97 -18.27 -11.47
N ARG A 151 -23.78 -18.38 -12.54
CA ARG A 151 -25.09 -17.75 -12.62
C ARG A 151 -25.82 -18.11 -11.32
N ALA A 152 -26.13 -17.10 -10.50
CA ALA A 152 -26.95 -17.31 -9.31
C ALA A 152 -28.24 -18.02 -9.76
N THR A 153 -28.44 -19.24 -9.27
CA THR A 153 -29.68 -20.00 -9.39
C THR A 153 -30.75 -19.41 -8.50
#